data_AF-A0A1V4L170-F1
#
_entry.id   AF-A0A1V4L170-F1
#
_cell.length_a   1.000
_cell.length_b   1.000
_cell.length_c   1.000
_cell.angle_alpha   90.00
_cell.angle_beta   90.00
_cell.angle_gamma   90.00
#
_symmetry.space_group_name_H-M   'P 1'
#
loop_
_entity.id
_entity.type
_entity.pdbx_description
1 polymer ?
#
loop_
_entity_poly.entity_id
_entity_poly.type
_entity_poly.pdbx_seq_one_letter_code
_entity_poly.pdbx_strand_id
1 'polypeptide(L)'
;MAIARQVLCLSAFLSLSHARSQPLRYSVAEEGESGSVVANVAEDAGLAPAHLSARRARLASEDGRQHFRLESGTGRLVVADRLDREELCGQADVCTLPFELVLANPLQFLRVEVTVQDINDHAPVFPEEQGTFKIPETSNPGSRFPLEGARDLDIGSNSIQAYSISPENEYFTVSFGTRTNDNKYVELVLQKPLDREEQAEMHFTVIAMDGGVLPRSGTTQIHIVVLDVNDNAPVFTQDHSAKR
;
A
#
# COMPACT_ATOMS: atom_id res chain seq x y z
N MET A 1 10.64 77.42 -40.24
CA MET A 1 10.14 77.32 -38.85
C MET A 1 8.73 76.71 -38.96
N ALA A 2 8.37 75.55 -38.43
CA ALA A 2 8.81 74.87 -37.23
C ALA A 2 8.84 73.34 -37.43
N ILE A 3 9.77 72.68 -36.74
CA ILE A 3 9.94 71.22 -36.70
C ILE A 3 9.08 70.70 -35.52
N ALA A 4 8.05 69.92 -35.81
CA ALA A 4 7.26 69.25 -34.78
C ALA A 4 7.95 67.94 -34.36
N ARG A 5 8.45 67.91 -33.12
CA ARG A 5 9.08 66.74 -32.48
C ARG A 5 8.02 65.71 -32.11
N GLN A 6 8.12 64.50 -32.66
CA GLN A 6 7.38 63.34 -32.18
C GLN A 6 7.97 62.88 -30.84
N VAL A 7 7.15 62.82 -29.80
CA VAL A 7 7.50 62.23 -28.50
C VAL A 7 7.10 60.76 -28.53
N LEU A 8 8.08 59.87 -28.56
CA LEU A 8 7.89 58.42 -28.47
C LEU A 8 7.77 58.07 -26.98
N CYS A 9 6.56 57.86 -26.47
CA CYS A 9 6.34 57.32 -25.13
C CYS A 9 6.65 55.81 -25.13
N LEU A 10 7.83 55.42 -24.63
CA LEU A 10 8.10 54.03 -24.27
C LEU A 10 7.34 53.70 -22.97
N SER A 11 6.22 53.00 -23.09
CA SER A 11 5.57 52.32 -21.98
C SER A 11 6.35 51.05 -21.63
N ALA A 12 7.21 51.13 -20.61
CA ALA A 12 7.84 49.97 -20.01
C ALA A 12 6.78 49.22 -19.17
N PHE A 13 6.23 48.14 -19.72
CA PHE A 13 5.45 47.18 -18.95
C PHE A 13 6.40 46.37 -18.07
N LEU A 14 6.58 46.80 -16.81
CA LEU A 14 7.17 45.99 -15.76
C LEU A 14 6.16 44.90 -15.37
N SER A 15 6.21 43.77 -16.08
CA SER A 15 5.56 42.54 -15.62
C SER A 15 6.34 42.02 -14.41
N LEU A 16 5.88 42.31 -13.20
CA LEU A 16 6.31 41.59 -12.01
C LEU A 16 5.78 40.17 -12.10
N SER A 17 6.54 39.28 -12.74
CA SER A 17 6.37 37.84 -12.56
C SER A 17 6.64 37.53 -11.09
N HIS A 18 5.59 37.30 -10.31
CA HIS A 18 5.73 36.66 -9.01
C HIS A 18 6.24 35.24 -9.28
N ALA A 19 7.56 35.07 -9.29
CA ALA A 19 8.19 33.76 -9.31
C ALA A 19 7.79 33.07 -8.01
N ARG A 20 6.72 32.27 -8.08
CA ARG A 20 6.32 31.39 -6.99
C ARG A 20 7.47 30.40 -6.83
N SER A 21 8.20 30.46 -5.71
CA SER A 21 9.30 29.52 -5.50
C SER A 21 8.75 28.10 -5.56
N GLN A 22 9.46 27.22 -6.27
CA GLN A 22 9.12 25.80 -6.26
C GLN A 22 9.22 25.26 -4.83
N PRO A 23 8.38 24.27 -4.46
CA PRO A 23 8.47 23.64 -3.15
C PRO A 23 9.79 22.86 -3.04
N LEU A 24 10.40 22.92 -1.86
CA LEU A 24 11.49 22.02 -1.49
C LEU A 24 10.91 20.63 -1.25
N ARG A 25 11.38 19.64 -2.00
CA ARG A 25 10.87 18.27 -1.96
C ARG A 25 11.90 17.35 -1.36
N TYR A 26 11.49 16.58 -0.35
CA TYR A 26 12.33 15.62 0.35
C TYR A 26 11.63 14.28 0.46
N SER A 27 12.41 13.27 0.84
CA SER A 27 11.88 11.96 1.20
C SER A 27 12.55 11.44 2.45
N VAL A 28 11.80 10.71 3.26
CA VAL A 28 12.30 10.03 4.46
C VAL A 28 11.58 8.69 4.58
N ALA A 29 12.31 7.64 4.96
CA ALA A 29 11.67 6.38 5.31
C ALA A 29 10.83 6.55 6.57
N GLU A 30 9.71 5.85 6.63
CA GLU A 30 8.96 5.69 7.88
C GLU A 30 9.76 4.89 8.92
N GLU A 31 9.20 4.76 10.12
CA GLU A 31 9.82 4.13 11.30
C GLU A 31 11.17 4.74 11.71
N GLY A 32 11.52 5.89 11.12
CA GLY A 32 12.69 6.66 11.50
C GLY A 32 12.60 7.14 12.94
N GLU A 33 13.63 6.88 13.74
CA GLU A 33 13.70 7.35 15.12
C GLU A 33 13.65 8.88 15.20
N SER A 34 13.13 9.40 16.31
CA SER A 34 13.17 10.84 16.61
C SER A 34 14.60 11.38 16.49
N GLY A 35 14.78 12.47 15.74
CA GLY A 35 16.08 13.05 15.43
C GLY A 35 16.70 12.54 14.12
N SER A 36 16.12 11.54 13.46
CA SER A 36 16.52 11.11 12.11
C SER A 36 16.45 12.29 11.15
N VAL A 37 17.48 12.42 10.31
CA VAL A 37 17.61 13.61 9.46
C VAL A 37 16.88 13.39 8.14
N VAL A 38 16.01 14.33 7.80
CA VAL A 38 15.33 14.37 6.50
C VAL A 38 16.20 15.09 5.46
N ALA A 39 16.58 16.34 5.74
CA ALA A 39 17.34 17.17 4.80
C ALA A 39 18.00 18.40 5.46
N ASN A 40 18.87 19.10 4.74
CA ASN A 40 19.41 20.40 5.13
C ASN A 40 18.66 21.55 4.45
N VAL A 41 17.52 21.94 5.02
CA VAL A 41 16.60 22.94 4.43
C VAL A 41 17.25 24.32 4.32
N ALA A 42 18.19 24.66 5.22
CA ALA A 42 18.92 25.92 5.13
C ALA A 42 19.74 25.98 3.84
N GLU A 43 20.56 24.95 3.60
CA GLU A 43 21.45 24.86 2.44
C GLU A 43 20.65 24.85 1.13
N ASP A 44 19.59 24.03 1.05
CA ASP A 44 18.74 23.94 -0.14
C ASP A 44 17.98 25.24 -0.43
N ALA A 45 17.65 26.01 0.62
CA ALA A 45 17.05 27.33 0.49
C ALA A 45 18.07 28.46 0.21
N GLY A 46 19.38 28.14 0.13
CA GLY A 46 20.44 29.12 -0.04
C GLY A 46 20.64 30.02 1.19
N LEU A 47 20.31 29.52 2.39
CA LEU A 47 20.38 30.23 3.66
C LEU A 47 21.51 29.65 4.52
N ALA A 48 22.28 30.53 5.17
CA ALA A 48 23.18 30.12 6.24
C ALA A 48 22.36 29.73 7.49
N PRO A 49 22.77 28.73 8.29
CA PRO A 49 22.06 28.35 9.52
C PRO A 49 21.84 29.53 10.49
N ALA A 50 22.82 30.44 10.59
CA ALA A 50 22.70 31.66 11.38
C ALA A 50 21.49 32.54 10.96
N HIS A 51 21.13 32.55 9.67
CA HIS A 51 19.97 33.29 9.18
C HIS A 51 18.65 32.69 9.64
N LEU A 52 18.58 31.38 9.86
CA LEU A 52 17.36 30.74 10.39
C LEU A 52 17.05 31.26 11.79
N SER A 53 18.07 31.30 12.66
CA SER A 53 17.93 31.83 14.02
C SER A 53 17.63 33.33 14.00
N ALA A 54 18.37 34.12 13.22
CA ALA A 54 18.17 35.57 13.10
C ALA A 54 16.77 35.94 12.59
N ARG A 55 16.22 35.14 11.66
CA ARG A 55 14.89 35.32 11.08
C ARG A 55 13.81 34.50 11.80
N ARG A 56 14.07 33.95 12.98
CA ARG A 56 13.09 33.20 13.80
C ARG A 56 12.35 32.12 12.99
N ALA A 57 13.12 31.35 12.23
CA ALA A 57 12.62 30.30 11.35
C ALA A 57 11.77 29.30 12.15
N ARG A 58 10.57 29.00 11.66
CA ARG A 58 9.66 28.05 12.32
C ARG A 58 8.73 27.38 11.32
N LEU A 59 8.33 26.15 11.62
CA LEU A 59 7.32 25.43 10.85
C LEU A 59 5.93 26.03 11.13
N ALA A 60 5.15 26.32 10.07
CA ALA A 60 3.87 27.02 10.13
C ALA A 60 2.72 26.12 10.60
N SER A 61 2.63 24.91 10.07
CA SER A 61 1.55 23.95 10.31
C SER A 61 1.72 23.21 11.63
N GLU A 62 0.60 22.84 12.26
CA GLU A 62 0.59 22.00 13.45
C GLU A 62 1.00 20.56 13.10
N ASP A 63 0.43 19.99 12.05
CA ASP A 63 0.78 18.65 11.53
C ASP A 63 2.28 18.55 11.21
N GLY A 64 2.83 19.52 10.47
CA GLY A 64 4.27 19.57 10.20
C GLY A 64 5.15 19.69 11.46
N ARG A 65 4.66 20.27 12.57
CA ARG A 65 5.38 20.34 13.86
C ARG A 65 5.25 19.07 14.69
N GLN A 66 4.18 18.30 14.48
CA GLN A 66 4.00 16.99 15.11
C GLN A 66 5.02 15.99 14.57
N HIS A 67 5.23 16.01 13.25
CA HIS A 67 6.07 15.01 12.56
C HIS A 67 7.51 15.47 12.33
N PHE A 68 7.76 16.78 12.23
CA PHE A 68 9.09 17.33 11.93
C PHE A 68 9.52 18.46 12.86
N ARG A 69 10.84 18.59 13.01
CA ARG A 69 11.50 19.64 13.78
C ARG A 69 12.62 20.26 12.96
N LEU A 70 12.70 21.60 12.98
CA LEU A 70 13.82 22.33 12.40
C LEU A 70 14.89 22.59 13.47
N GLU A 71 16.11 22.13 13.23
CA GLU A 71 17.26 22.44 14.07
C GLU A 71 17.89 23.76 13.64
N SER A 72 17.56 24.86 14.34
CA SER A 72 17.97 26.22 13.95
C SER A 72 19.49 26.46 13.94
N GLY A 73 20.26 25.64 14.66
CA GLY A 73 21.73 25.75 14.70
C GLY A 73 22.44 25.13 13.50
N THR A 74 21.83 24.10 12.88
CA THR A 74 22.42 23.33 11.77
C THR A 74 21.70 23.55 10.45
N GLY A 75 20.43 23.95 10.49
CA GLY A 75 19.57 24.05 9.31
C GLY A 75 18.91 22.75 8.90
N ARG A 76 19.09 21.68 9.68
CA ARG A 76 18.56 20.36 9.38
C ARG A 76 17.09 20.26 9.79
N LEU A 77 16.29 19.70 8.90
CA LEU A 77 14.97 19.18 9.21
C LEU A 77 15.14 17.74 9.66
N VAL A 78 14.59 17.43 10.82
CA VAL A 78 14.64 16.10 11.43
C VAL A 78 13.24 15.62 11.77
N VAL A 79 13.08 14.31 11.85
CA VAL A 79 11.89 13.65 12.35
C VAL A 79 11.70 14.01 13.82
N ALA A 80 10.51 14.47 14.20
CA ALA A 80 10.18 14.84 15.58
C ALA A 80 9.69 13.63 16.39
N ASP A 81 8.84 12.81 15.77
CA ASP A 81 8.27 11.59 16.34
C ASP A 81 8.20 10.51 15.24
N ARG A 82 8.05 9.24 15.64
CA ARG A 82 7.96 8.10 14.71
C ARG A 82 6.94 8.41 13.62
N LEU A 83 7.35 8.23 12.37
CA LEU A 83 6.46 8.33 11.22
C LEU A 83 5.96 6.92 10.93
N ASP A 84 4.64 6.75 10.95
CA ASP A 84 3.95 5.52 10.59
C ASP A 84 3.08 5.85 9.37
N ARG A 85 3.49 5.38 8.19
CA ARG A 85 2.89 5.78 6.92
C ARG A 85 1.48 5.23 6.79
N GLU A 86 1.24 4.03 7.31
CA GLU A 86 -0.06 3.36 7.34
C GLU A 86 -1.05 4.18 8.17
N GLU A 87 -0.63 4.73 9.32
CA GLU A 87 -1.46 5.62 10.14
C GLU A 87 -1.71 6.97 9.44
N LEU A 88 -0.67 7.55 8.83
CA LEU A 88 -0.73 8.89 8.23
C LEU A 88 -1.57 8.94 6.95
N CYS A 89 -1.44 7.92 6.10
CA CYS A 89 -1.90 7.94 4.72
C CYS A 89 -2.72 6.71 4.33
N GLY A 90 -2.83 5.70 5.20
CA GLY A 90 -3.57 4.47 4.92
C GLY A 90 -3.03 3.77 3.67
N GLN A 91 -3.94 3.41 2.77
CA GLN A 91 -3.64 2.69 1.53
C GLN A 91 -3.36 3.62 0.33
N ALA A 92 -3.06 4.89 0.56
CA ALA A 92 -2.71 5.81 -0.52
C ALA A 92 -1.33 5.49 -1.11
N ASP A 93 -1.22 5.40 -2.44
CA ASP A 93 0.04 5.10 -3.16
C ASP A 93 1.17 6.09 -2.87
N VAL A 94 0.83 7.33 -2.47
CA VAL A 94 1.78 8.39 -2.17
C VAL A 94 1.40 9.07 -0.86
N CYS A 95 2.33 9.07 0.09
CA CYS A 95 2.19 9.78 1.37
C CYS A 95 3.08 11.02 1.40
N THR A 96 2.51 12.20 1.16
CA THR A 96 3.25 13.47 1.18
C THR A 96 2.68 14.39 2.24
N LEU A 97 3.56 14.89 3.11
CA LEU A 97 3.25 15.83 4.17
C LEU A 97 3.71 17.25 3.76
N PRO A 98 2.80 18.13 3.30
CA PRO A 98 3.13 19.50 2.94
C PRO A 98 3.10 20.43 4.16
N PHE A 99 4.08 21.32 4.28
CA PHE A 99 4.08 22.40 5.25
C PHE A 99 4.87 23.62 4.77
N GLU A 100 4.79 24.73 5.51
CA GLU A 100 5.54 25.94 5.21
C GLU A 100 6.56 26.24 6.30
N LEU A 101 7.79 26.55 5.91
CA LEU A 101 8.80 27.16 6.75
C LEU A 101 8.67 28.68 6.67
N VAL A 102 8.43 29.33 7.82
CA VAL A 102 8.25 30.77 7.94
C VAL A 102 9.54 31.41 8.42
N LEU A 103 10.03 32.39 7.68
CA LEU A 103 11.12 33.28 8.06
C LEU A 103 10.52 34.67 8.33
N ALA A 104 10.79 35.24 9.50
CA ALA A 104 10.38 36.58 9.87
C ALA A 104 11.37 37.65 9.37
N ASN A 105 10.86 38.88 9.21
CA ASN A 105 11.63 40.12 8.99
C ASN A 105 12.73 40.03 7.90
N PRO A 106 12.36 40.12 6.59
CA PRO A 106 11.00 40.21 6.05
C PRO A 106 10.27 38.88 6.11
N LEU A 107 8.94 38.91 6.11
CA LEU A 107 8.13 37.70 6.11
C LEU A 107 8.31 36.94 4.79
N GLN A 108 8.71 35.68 4.87
CA GLN A 108 8.90 34.79 3.73
C GLN A 108 8.40 33.40 4.10
N PHE A 109 7.75 32.75 3.13
CA PHE A 109 7.24 31.40 3.24
C PHE A 109 7.97 30.51 2.25
N LEU A 110 8.53 29.41 2.73
CA LEU A 110 9.13 28.37 1.91
C LEU A 110 8.26 27.13 2.02
N ARG A 111 7.76 26.64 0.89
CA ARG A 111 6.95 25.42 0.85
C ARG A 111 7.88 24.22 0.91
N VAL A 112 7.56 23.28 1.78
CA VAL A 112 8.28 22.03 1.96
C VAL A 112 7.29 20.89 1.82
N GLU A 113 7.66 19.88 1.05
CA GLU A 113 6.89 18.66 0.85
C GLU A 113 7.81 17.48 1.20
N VAL A 114 7.45 16.71 2.23
CA VAL A 114 8.19 15.51 2.61
C VAL A 114 7.36 14.29 2.22
N THR A 115 7.89 13.46 1.34
CA THR A 115 7.31 12.16 1.00
C THR A 115 7.80 11.11 1.99
N VAL A 116 6.88 10.47 2.69
CA VAL A 116 7.17 9.33 3.57
C VAL A 116 7.27 8.08 2.68
N GLN A 117 8.43 7.43 2.73
CA GLN A 117 8.71 6.20 1.98
C GLN A 117 8.33 5.00 2.83
N ASP A 118 7.55 4.12 2.21
CA ASP A 118 7.10 2.88 2.79
C ASP A 118 8.26 1.91 3.06
N ILE A 119 8.23 1.22 4.19
CA ILE A 119 9.13 0.11 4.51
C ILE A 119 8.32 -1.17 4.79
N ASN A 120 8.94 -2.34 4.62
CA ASN A 120 8.27 -3.62 4.89
C ASN A 120 8.22 -3.91 6.40
N ASP A 121 7.30 -3.28 7.13
CA ASP A 121 7.11 -3.42 8.57
C ASP A 121 5.80 -4.09 8.98
N HIS A 122 4.88 -4.35 8.06
CA HIS A 122 3.75 -5.25 8.26
C HIS A 122 4.03 -6.61 7.64
N ALA A 123 3.11 -7.56 7.84
CA ALA A 123 3.18 -8.88 7.23
C ALA A 123 1.79 -9.23 6.74
N PRO A 124 1.65 -10.07 5.70
CA PRO A 124 0.36 -10.53 5.25
C PRO A 124 -0.40 -11.24 6.38
N VAL A 125 -1.67 -10.90 6.58
CA VAL A 125 -2.55 -11.52 7.59
C VAL A 125 -3.82 -12.04 6.92
N PHE A 126 -4.11 -13.33 7.10
CA PHE A 126 -5.38 -13.91 6.71
C PHE A 126 -6.48 -13.57 7.73
N PRO A 127 -7.71 -13.29 7.28
CA PRO A 127 -8.84 -13.06 8.18
C PRO A 127 -9.19 -14.27 9.05
N GLU A 128 -8.98 -15.48 8.53
CA GLU A 128 -9.21 -16.75 9.21
C GLU A 128 -7.92 -17.59 9.24
N GLU A 129 -7.60 -18.14 10.41
CA GLU A 129 -6.46 -19.06 10.59
C GLU A 129 -6.67 -20.41 9.88
N GLN A 130 -7.94 -20.79 9.67
CA GLN A 130 -8.34 -22.02 9.00
C GLN A 130 -9.60 -21.83 8.15
N GLY A 131 -9.57 -22.26 6.89
CA GLY A 131 -10.72 -22.32 5.99
C GLY A 131 -11.13 -23.76 5.66
N THR A 132 -12.42 -24.07 5.74
CA THR A 132 -12.97 -25.39 5.35
C THR A 132 -13.78 -25.32 4.07
N PHE A 133 -13.45 -26.15 3.10
CA PHE A 133 -14.18 -26.27 1.83
C PHE A 133 -14.81 -27.65 1.71
N LYS A 134 -16.09 -27.71 1.37
CA LYS A 134 -16.81 -28.95 1.10
C LYS A 134 -17.04 -29.07 -0.39
N ILE A 135 -16.32 -29.99 -1.04
CA ILE A 135 -16.24 -30.07 -2.50
C ILE A 135 -16.78 -31.44 -2.95
N PRO A 136 -17.81 -31.49 -3.80
CA PRO A 136 -18.30 -32.75 -4.37
C PRO A 136 -17.21 -33.45 -5.18
N GLU A 137 -17.11 -34.78 -5.09
CA GLU A 137 -16.14 -35.55 -5.88
C GLU A 137 -16.36 -35.40 -7.40
N THR A 138 -17.61 -35.17 -7.81
CA THR A 138 -18.02 -34.90 -9.19
C THR A 138 -17.58 -33.52 -9.71
N SER A 139 -16.80 -32.75 -8.95
CA SER A 139 -16.30 -31.44 -9.36
C SER A 139 -15.29 -31.57 -10.49
N ASN A 140 -15.50 -30.82 -11.57
CA ASN A 140 -14.61 -30.90 -12.74
C ASN A 140 -13.26 -30.24 -12.45
N PRO A 141 -12.13 -30.82 -12.92
CA PRO A 141 -10.87 -30.10 -13.02
C PRO A 141 -11.04 -28.74 -13.70
N GLY A 142 -10.42 -27.71 -13.14
CA GLY A 142 -10.59 -26.30 -13.50
C GLY A 142 -11.63 -25.55 -12.65
N SER A 143 -12.38 -26.24 -11.79
CA SER A 143 -13.30 -25.62 -10.83
C SER A 143 -12.54 -24.70 -9.87
N ARG A 144 -13.12 -23.53 -9.58
CA ARG A 144 -12.53 -22.46 -8.78
C ARG A 144 -13.33 -22.24 -7.50
N PHE A 145 -12.63 -22.20 -6.37
CA PHE A 145 -13.21 -22.02 -5.04
C PHE A 145 -12.64 -20.74 -4.41
N PRO A 146 -13.44 -19.67 -4.25
CA PRO A 146 -12.97 -18.43 -3.67
C PRO A 146 -12.44 -18.60 -2.25
N LEU A 147 -11.27 -18.01 -1.98
CA LEU A 147 -10.65 -17.92 -0.67
C LEU A 147 -10.55 -16.44 -0.30
N GLU A 148 -10.85 -16.09 0.96
CA GLU A 148 -10.59 -14.73 1.43
C GLU A 148 -9.07 -14.51 1.50
N GLY A 149 -8.57 -13.57 0.69
CA GLY A 149 -7.14 -13.29 0.60
C GLY A 149 -6.58 -12.66 1.87
N ALA A 150 -5.27 -12.81 2.06
CA ALA A 150 -4.56 -12.07 3.09
C ALA A 150 -4.60 -10.56 2.83
N ARG A 151 -4.48 -9.77 3.89
CA ARG A 151 -4.36 -8.33 3.86
C ARG A 151 -3.00 -7.93 4.41
N ASP A 152 -2.41 -6.93 3.79
CA ASP A 152 -1.15 -6.32 4.21
C ASP A 152 -1.36 -4.81 4.20
N LEU A 153 -0.79 -4.12 5.19
CA LEU A 153 -0.98 -2.68 5.35
C LEU A 153 0.04 -1.88 4.53
N ASP A 154 1.17 -2.50 4.20
CA ASP A 154 2.23 -1.90 3.39
C ASP A 154 1.76 -1.74 1.93
N ILE A 155 2.40 -0.83 1.18
CA ILE A 155 2.04 -0.53 -0.21
C ILE A 155 3.12 -0.94 -1.22
N GLY A 156 2.78 -0.86 -2.51
CA GLY A 156 3.73 -1.10 -3.58
C GLY A 156 4.36 -2.50 -3.52
N SER A 157 5.69 -2.56 -3.55
CA SER A 157 6.43 -3.83 -3.48
C SER A 157 6.39 -4.49 -2.11
N ASN A 158 6.16 -3.74 -1.03
CA ASN A 158 6.10 -4.28 0.32
C ASN A 158 4.71 -4.87 0.64
N SER A 159 3.72 -4.66 -0.24
CA SER A 159 2.44 -5.38 -0.16
C SER A 159 2.55 -6.82 -0.67
N ILE A 160 1.50 -7.63 -0.48
CA ILE A 160 1.42 -9.01 -0.97
C ILE A 160 1.70 -9.12 -2.48
N GLN A 161 2.73 -9.91 -2.84
CA GLN A 161 3.13 -10.16 -4.22
C GLN A 161 2.81 -11.58 -4.69
N ALA A 162 2.73 -12.55 -3.79
CA ALA A 162 2.57 -13.94 -4.17
C ALA A 162 1.69 -14.74 -3.20
N TYR A 163 1.02 -15.75 -3.76
CA TYR A 163 0.39 -16.83 -3.00
C TYR A 163 0.97 -18.18 -3.42
N SER A 164 1.14 -19.09 -2.46
CA SER A 164 1.59 -20.46 -2.70
C SER A 164 0.89 -21.45 -1.77
N ILE A 165 1.05 -22.76 -2.05
CA ILE A 165 0.52 -23.85 -1.23
C ILE A 165 1.68 -24.67 -0.68
N SER A 166 1.61 -25.04 0.60
CA SER A 166 2.61 -25.88 1.28
C SER A 166 1.95 -26.92 2.20
N PRO A 167 2.34 -28.21 2.15
CA PRO A 167 3.19 -28.79 1.10
C PRO A 167 2.51 -28.71 -0.27
N GLU A 168 3.28 -28.86 -1.36
CA GLU A 168 2.71 -28.91 -2.71
C GLU A 168 1.58 -29.95 -2.77
N ASN A 169 0.47 -29.58 -3.42
CA ASN A 169 -0.72 -30.39 -3.52
C ASN A 169 -1.01 -30.71 -5.00
N GLU A 170 -1.22 -31.99 -5.31
CA GLU A 170 -1.46 -32.42 -6.69
C GLU A 170 -2.89 -32.14 -7.19
N TYR A 171 -3.84 -31.95 -6.27
CA TYR A 171 -5.25 -31.69 -6.56
C TYR A 171 -5.56 -30.21 -6.64
N PHE A 172 -4.88 -29.35 -5.86
CA PHE A 172 -5.20 -27.93 -5.78
C PHE A 172 -3.98 -27.04 -6.04
N THR A 173 -4.20 -25.99 -6.82
CA THR A 173 -3.28 -24.84 -6.95
C THR A 173 -3.98 -23.58 -6.48
N VAL A 174 -3.21 -22.52 -6.19
CA VAL A 174 -3.76 -21.21 -5.86
C VAL A 174 -3.65 -20.27 -7.07
N SER A 175 -4.76 -19.66 -7.44
CA SER A 175 -4.85 -18.62 -8.47
C SER A 175 -5.21 -17.30 -7.80
N PHE A 176 -4.44 -16.26 -8.09
CA PHE A 176 -4.69 -14.93 -7.55
C PHE A 176 -4.45 -13.87 -8.62
N GLY A 177 -4.99 -12.67 -8.39
CA GLY A 177 -4.78 -11.54 -9.27
C GLY A 177 -5.74 -10.40 -8.95
N THR A 178 -5.82 -9.46 -9.87
CA THR A 178 -6.67 -8.27 -9.74
C THR A 178 -7.74 -8.31 -10.83
N ARG A 179 -9.02 -8.21 -10.43
CA ARG A 179 -10.15 -8.05 -11.36
C ARG A 179 -10.29 -6.57 -11.74
N THR A 180 -11.23 -6.28 -12.64
CA THR A 180 -11.65 -4.90 -12.95
C THR A 180 -12.03 -4.15 -11.67
N ASN A 181 -11.60 -2.90 -11.53
CA ASN A 181 -11.79 -2.02 -10.36
C ASN A 181 -10.92 -2.38 -9.15
N ASP A 182 -9.68 -2.86 -9.37
CA ASP A 182 -8.69 -3.12 -8.32
C ASP A 182 -9.10 -4.14 -7.25
N ASN A 183 -10.13 -4.96 -7.55
CA ASN A 183 -10.57 -5.99 -6.64
C ASN A 183 -9.66 -7.22 -6.74
N LYS A 184 -8.77 -7.38 -5.76
CA LYS A 184 -7.89 -8.55 -5.65
C LYS A 184 -8.72 -9.81 -5.33
N TYR A 185 -8.37 -10.93 -5.93
CA TYR A 185 -9.01 -12.23 -5.68
C TYR A 185 -7.97 -13.31 -5.42
N VAL A 186 -8.37 -14.31 -4.63
CA VAL A 186 -7.62 -15.53 -4.38
C VAL A 186 -8.61 -16.69 -4.49
N GLU A 187 -8.24 -17.72 -5.25
CA GLU A 187 -9.08 -18.87 -5.54
C GLU A 187 -8.24 -20.14 -5.50
N LEU A 188 -8.77 -21.21 -4.89
CA LEU A 188 -8.24 -22.55 -5.04
C LEU A 188 -8.76 -23.13 -6.36
N VAL A 189 -7.88 -23.74 -7.15
CA VAL A 189 -8.22 -24.30 -8.46
C VAL A 189 -7.97 -25.80 -8.44
N LEU A 190 -9.02 -26.58 -8.66
CA LEU A 190 -8.93 -28.04 -8.76
C LEU A 190 -8.19 -28.43 -10.05
N GLN A 191 -7.15 -29.24 -9.96
CA GLN A 191 -6.30 -29.68 -11.08
C GLN A 191 -6.59 -31.12 -11.49
N LYS A 192 -6.96 -31.99 -10.54
CA LYS A 192 -7.24 -33.40 -10.76
C LYS A 192 -8.66 -33.75 -10.29
N PRO A 193 -9.32 -34.75 -10.88
CA PRO A 193 -10.58 -35.27 -10.36
C PRO A 193 -10.41 -35.69 -8.90
N LEU A 194 -11.49 -35.55 -8.13
CA LEU A 194 -11.55 -36.01 -6.75
C LEU A 194 -12.19 -37.39 -6.73
N ASP A 195 -11.71 -38.23 -5.81
CA ASP A 195 -12.27 -39.54 -5.50
C ASP A 195 -12.33 -39.64 -3.98
N ARG A 196 -13.54 -39.72 -3.43
CA ARG A 196 -13.73 -39.73 -1.99
C ARG A 196 -13.23 -41.04 -1.36
N GLU A 197 -13.33 -42.16 -2.07
CA GLU A 197 -12.83 -43.45 -1.61
C GLU A 197 -11.30 -43.49 -1.57
N GLU A 198 -10.63 -42.79 -2.48
CA GLU A 198 -9.17 -42.62 -2.47
C GLU A 198 -8.73 -41.62 -1.40
N GLN A 199 -9.35 -40.43 -1.38
CA GLN A 199 -8.97 -39.36 -0.47
C GLN A 199 -10.17 -38.47 -0.07
N ALA A 200 -10.80 -38.81 1.05
CA ALA A 200 -11.96 -38.08 1.57
C ALA A 200 -11.62 -36.68 2.15
N GLU A 201 -10.40 -36.48 2.64
CA GLU A 201 -9.97 -35.22 3.25
C GLU A 201 -8.55 -34.81 2.79
N MET A 202 -8.34 -33.50 2.64
CA MET A 202 -7.02 -32.91 2.35
C MET A 202 -6.73 -31.75 3.29
N HIS A 203 -5.48 -31.66 3.72
CA HIS A 203 -4.97 -30.55 4.51
C HIS A 203 -3.73 -29.96 3.84
N PHE A 204 -3.71 -28.64 3.68
CA PHE A 204 -2.54 -27.91 3.22
C PHE A 204 -2.61 -26.47 3.72
N THR A 205 -1.50 -25.75 3.61
CA THR A 205 -1.40 -24.35 4.03
C THR A 205 -1.35 -23.47 2.80
N VAL A 206 -2.16 -22.42 2.75
CA VAL A 206 -1.97 -21.33 1.78
C VAL A 206 -1.09 -20.27 2.44
N ILE A 207 -0.05 -19.84 1.72
CA ILE A 207 0.93 -18.87 2.17
C ILE A 207 0.80 -17.62 1.30
N ALA A 208 0.61 -16.46 1.91
CA ALA A 208 0.74 -15.16 1.26
C ALA A 208 2.13 -14.60 1.59
N MET A 209 2.81 -14.02 0.60
CA MET A 209 4.17 -13.49 0.73
C MET A 209 4.22 -12.08 0.14
N ASP A 210 4.78 -11.15 0.89
CA ASP A 210 5.06 -9.80 0.41
C ASP A 210 6.32 -9.76 -0.50
N GLY A 211 6.65 -8.57 -1.00
CA GLY A 211 7.82 -8.35 -1.86
C GLY A 211 8.91 -7.50 -1.22
N GLY A 212 8.92 -7.37 0.10
CA GLY A 212 9.98 -6.64 0.80
C GLY A 212 11.35 -7.27 0.59
N VAL A 213 12.43 -6.51 0.83
CA VAL A 213 13.82 -6.99 0.70
C VAL A 213 14.09 -8.20 1.60
N LEU A 214 13.52 -8.18 2.80
CA LEU A 214 13.35 -9.34 3.66
C LEU A 214 11.85 -9.68 3.65
N PRO A 215 11.42 -10.61 2.79
CA PRO A 215 10.01 -10.86 2.64
C PRO A 215 9.40 -11.46 3.90
N ARG A 216 8.17 -11.07 4.20
CA ARG A 216 7.38 -11.66 5.29
C ARG A 216 6.19 -12.41 4.69
N SER A 217 5.60 -13.27 5.52
CA SER A 217 4.53 -14.14 5.08
C SER A 217 3.44 -14.32 6.13
N GLY A 218 2.23 -14.52 5.62
CA GLY A 218 1.06 -14.93 6.37
C GLY A 218 0.60 -16.31 5.91
N THR A 219 -0.07 -17.05 6.78
CA THR A 219 -0.55 -18.39 6.47
C THR A 219 -1.99 -18.61 6.91
N THR A 220 -2.70 -19.47 6.19
CA THR A 220 -4.00 -20.03 6.60
C THR A 220 -4.04 -21.52 6.27
N GLN A 221 -4.61 -22.30 7.19
CA GLN A 221 -4.78 -23.74 7.00
C GLN A 221 -6.04 -24.01 6.18
N ILE A 222 -5.91 -24.82 5.14
CA ILE A 222 -7.04 -25.24 4.32
C ILE A 222 -7.39 -26.69 4.64
N HIS A 223 -8.66 -26.93 4.91
CA HIS A 223 -9.24 -28.25 5.05
C HIS A 223 -10.27 -28.50 3.96
N ILE A 224 -9.98 -29.43 3.06
CA ILE A 224 -10.95 -29.87 2.04
C ILE A 224 -11.63 -31.13 2.53
N VAL A 225 -12.96 -31.14 2.51
CA VAL A 225 -13.80 -32.31 2.72
C VAL A 225 -14.44 -32.68 1.39
N VAL A 226 -14.10 -33.86 0.87
CA VAL A 226 -14.70 -34.40 -0.35
C VAL A 226 -16.07 -34.97 0.00
N LEU A 227 -17.12 -34.43 -0.62
CA LEU A 227 -18.48 -34.89 -0.41
C LEU A 227 -18.80 -36.06 -1.34
N ASP A 228 -19.37 -37.10 -0.75
CA ASP A 228 -20.05 -38.19 -1.45
C ASP A 228 -21.22 -37.62 -2.25
N VAL A 229 -21.32 -37.96 -3.52
CA VAL A 229 -22.48 -37.62 -4.32
C VAL A 229 -23.35 -38.86 -4.44
N ASN A 230 -24.56 -38.80 -3.88
CA ASN A 230 -25.51 -39.89 -4.03
C ASN A 230 -26.15 -39.84 -5.43
N ASP A 231 -25.44 -40.42 -6.40
CA ASP A 231 -25.80 -40.46 -7.82
C ASP A 231 -26.91 -41.48 -8.16
N ASN A 232 -27.44 -42.17 -7.16
CA ASN A 232 -28.40 -43.24 -7.39
C ASN A 232 -29.83 -42.69 -7.45
N ALA A 233 -30.36 -42.56 -8.67
CA ALA A 233 -31.81 -42.55 -8.85
C ALA A 233 -32.39 -43.86 -8.25
N PRO A 234 -33.42 -43.81 -7.39
CA PRO A 234 -34.00 -45.03 -6.84
C PRO A 234 -34.60 -45.86 -7.97
N VAL A 235 -34.00 -47.01 -8.25
CA VAL A 235 -34.58 -48.02 -9.14
C VAL A 235 -35.64 -48.75 -8.32
N PHE A 236 -36.91 -48.36 -8.47
CA PHE A 236 -38.02 -49.18 -8.01
C PHE A 236 -38.05 -50.46 -8.85
N THR A 237 -37.57 -51.57 -8.30
CA THR A 237 -37.96 -52.89 -8.80
C THR A 237 -39.44 -53.07 -8.47
N GLN A 238 -40.32 -52.82 -9.44
CA GLN A 238 -41.69 -53.28 -9.34
C GLN A 238 -41.69 -54.80 -9.47
N ASP A 239 -41.57 -55.51 -8.35
CA ASP A 239 -41.96 -56.93 -8.30
C ASP A 239 -43.38 -57.06 -7.73
N HIS A 240 -44.30 -56.94 -8.68
CA HIS A 240 -45.50 -57.75 -8.88
C HIS A 240 -46.41 -58.16 -7.70
N SER A 241 -47.64 -57.65 -7.82
CA SER A 241 -48.92 -58.36 -7.63
C SER A 241 -49.26 -58.91 -6.24
N ALA A 242 -49.97 -58.09 -5.46
CA ALA A 242 -50.89 -58.59 -4.45
C ALA A 242 -52.05 -59.33 -5.14
N LYS A 243 -52.06 -60.65 -5.02
CA LYS A 243 -53.22 -61.49 -5.27
C LYS A 243 -53.83 -61.82 -3.90
N ARG A 244 -54.99 -61.26 -3.59
CA ARG A 244 -56.01 -61.83 -2.69
C ARG A 244 -57.37 -61.25 -3.04
#